data_AF-C4K4Y6-F1
#
_entry.id   AF-C4K4Y6-F1
#
_cell.length_a   1.000
_cell.length_b   1.000
_cell.length_c   1.000
_cell.angle_alpha   90.00
_cell.angle_beta   90.00
_cell.angle_gamma   90.00
#
_symmetry.space_group_name_H-M   'P 1'
#
loop_
_entity.id
_entity.type
_entity.pdbx_description
1 polymer ?
#
loop_
_entity_poly.entity_id
_entity_poly.type
_entity_poly.pdbx_seq_one_letter_code
_entity_poly.pdbx_strand_id
1 'polypeptide(L)'
;MIKSDYTGQYPVEAVTIEKFAELIGKPETAVRKMITNNKLPVVELTDPEAAAARVGERWVVISEFNCIVREAYFNRPAKERGAWLKWLGL
;
A
#
# COMPACT_ATOMS: atom_id res chain seq x y z
N MET A 1 4.75 -23.93 -13.64
CA MET A 1 6.14 -23.46 -13.50
C MET A 1 6.14 -22.31 -12.51
N ILE A 2 6.32 -22.61 -11.22
CA ILE A 2 6.44 -21.58 -10.18
C ILE A 2 7.88 -21.61 -9.70
N LYS A 3 8.65 -20.62 -10.11
CA LYS A 3 9.87 -20.20 -9.43
C LYS A 3 9.99 -18.70 -9.59
N SER A 4 9.79 -17.99 -8.50
CA SER A 4 10.51 -16.75 -8.30
C SER A 4 10.83 -16.66 -6.82
N ASP A 5 11.99 -17.24 -6.49
CA ASP A 5 12.70 -16.99 -5.25
C ASP A 5 13.17 -15.54 -5.30
N TYR A 6 12.33 -14.59 -4.88
CA TYR A 6 12.72 -13.19 -4.70
C TYR A 6 13.53 -13.04 -3.41
N THR A 7 14.69 -13.71 -3.36
CA THR A 7 15.70 -13.49 -2.33
C THR A 7 16.53 -12.26 -2.71
N GLY A 8 16.07 -11.09 -2.24
CA GLY A 8 16.94 -9.93 -2.04
C GLY A 8 17.16 -8.98 -3.21
N GLN A 9 16.10 -8.40 -3.78
CA GLN A 9 16.21 -7.14 -4.52
C GLN A 9 15.78 -6.00 -3.59
N TYR A 10 16.51 -4.88 -3.64
CA TYR A 10 16.34 -3.64 -2.87
C TYR A 10 14.90 -3.37 -2.42
N PRO A 11 14.67 -2.79 -1.22
CA PRO A 11 13.32 -2.43 -0.79
C PRO A 11 12.70 -1.53 -1.87
N VAL A 12 11.74 -2.07 -2.61
CA VAL A 12 11.04 -1.30 -3.63
C VAL A 12 10.11 -0.38 -2.87
N GLU A 13 10.41 0.92 -2.91
CA GLU A 13 9.65 1.93 -2.16
C GLU A 13 8.21 2.08 -2.66
N ALA A 14 7.95 1.76 -3.92
CA ALA A 14 6.61 1.79 -4.51
C ALA A 14 6.36 0.62 -5.44
N VAL A 15 5.14 0.10 -5.46
CA VAL A 15 4.76 -1.05 -6.30
C VAL A 15 3.57 -0.72 -7.19
N THR A 16 3.37 -1.48 -8.26
CA THR A 16 2.19 -1.32 -9.12
C THR A 16 0.90 -1.66 -8.36
N ILE A 17 -0.25 -1.22 -8.89
CA ILE A 17 -1.56 -1.47 -8.29
C ILE A 17 -1.83 -2.97 -8.19
N GLU A 18 -1.43 -3.73 -9.20
CA GLU A 18 -1.62 -5.18 -9.30
C GLU A 18 -0.84 -5.88 -8.19
N LYS A 19 0.43 -5.50 -7.99
CA LYS A 19 1.26 -6.09 -6.94
C LYS A 19 0.76 -5.69 -5.55
N PHE A 20 0.35 -4.43 -5.37
CA PHE A 20 -0.23 -3.99 -4.10
C PHE A 20 -1.51 -4.76 -3.76
N ALA A 21 -2.37 -5.00 -4.76
CA ALA A 21 -3.60 -5.76 -4.61
C ALA A 21 -3.34 -7.20 -4.16
N GLU A 22 -2.32 -7.86 -4.74
CA GLU A 22 -1.83 -9.17 -4.32
C GLU A 22 -1.37 -9.15 -2.85
N LEU A 23 -0.54 -8.18 -2.47
CA LEU A 23 0.02 -8.07 -1.12
C LEU A 23 -1.06 -7.93 -0.02
N ILE A 24 -2.14 -7.20 -0.30
CA ILE A 24 -3.22 -6.96 0.68
C ILE A 24 -4.40 -7.92 0.53
N GLY A 25 -4.34 -8.87 -0.41
CA GLY A 25 -5.41 -9.85 -0.67
C GLY A 25 -6.73 -9.21 -1.11
N LYS A 26 -6.69 -8.15 -1.93
CA LYS A 26 -7.89 -7.48 -2.48
C LYS A 26 -7.91 -7.56 -4.00
N PRO A 27 -9.10 -7.52 -4.64
CA PRO A 27 -9.15 -7.39 -6.09
C PRO A 27 -8.58 -6.02 -6.50
N GLU A 28 -7.85 -6.01 -7.61
CA GLU A 28 -7.24 -4.80 -8.18
C GLU A 28 -8.27 -3.66 -8.39
N THR A 29 -9.48 -4.00 -8.81
CA THR A 29 -10.60 -3.05 -8.97
C THR A 29 -10.95 -2.31 -7.67
N ALA A 30 -10.84 -2.97 -6.52
CA ALA A 30 -11.05 -2.33 -5.23
C ALA A 30 -9.89 -1.38 -4.88
N VAL A 31 -8.65 -1.76 -5.19
CA VAL A 31 -7.48 -0.89 -5.00
C VAL A 31 -7.57 0.35 -5.88
N ARG A 32 -7.92 0.21 -7.17
CA ARG A 32 -8.17 1.36 -8.05
C ARG A 32 -9.23 2.30 -7.49
N LYS A 33 -10.33 1.76 -6.95
CA LYS A 33 -11.37 2.55 -6.28
C LYS A 33 -10.85 3.24 -5.02
N MET A 34 -9.94 2.63 -4.25
CA MET A 34 -9.31 3.28 -3.10
C MET A 34 -8.45 4.47 -3.53
N ILE A 35 -7.70 4.34 -4.63
CA ILE A 35 -6.89 5.40 -5.20
C ILE A 35 -7.77 6.58 -5.66
N THR A 36 -8.82 6.32 -6.44
CA THR A 36 -9.76 7.36 -6.88
C THR A 36 -10.43 8.09 -5.71
N ASN A 37 -10.56 7.43 -4.56
CA ASN A 37 -11.11 8.03 -3.33
C ASN A 37 -10.03 8.63 -2.42
N ASN A 38 -8.80 8.82 -2.90
CA ASN A 38 -7.67 9.38 -2.15
C ASN A 38 -7.35 8.64 -0.84
N LYS A 39 -7.51 7.31 -0.83
CA LYS A 39 -7.25 6.48 0.36
C LYS A 39 -5.86 5.84 0.40
N LEU A 40 -5.05 6.04 -0.63
CA LEU A 40 -3.73 5.42 -0.77
C LEU A 40 -2.70 6.45 -1.23
N PRO A 41 -1.46 6.40 -0.71
CA PRO A 41 -0.36 7.23 -1.20
C PRO A 41 0.10 6.69 -2.56
N VAL A 42 -0.04 7.51 -3.60
CA VAL A 42 0.27 7.13 -4.98
C VAL A 42 1.14 8.18 -5.65
N VAL A 43 2.11 7.73 -6.43
CA VAL A 43 2.85 8.54 -7.40
C VAL A 43 2.36 8.20 -8.80
N GLU A 44 2.14 9.24 -9.62
CA GLU A 44 1.80 9.09 -11.03
C GLU A 44 3.05 9.25 -11.89
N LEU A 45 3.37 8.22 -12.67
CA LEU A 45 4.44 8.22 -13.67
C LEU A 45 3.81 8.50 -15.03
N THR A 46 3.89 9.76 -15.44
CA THR A 46 3.40 10.22 -16.74
C THR A 46 4.57 10.59 -17.63
N ASP A 47 4.48 10.27 -18.92
CA ASP A 47 5.46 10.67 -19.92
C ASP A 47 5.51 12.22 -20.00
N PRO A 48 6.68 12.85 -19.78
CA PRO A 48 6.81 14.31 -19.84
C PRO A 48 6.55 14.88 -21.24
N GLU A 49 6.78 14.11 -22.30
CA GLU A 49 6.58 14.54 -23.69
C GLU A 49 5.15 14.28 -24.18
N ALA A 50 4.44 13.35 -23.53
CA ALA A 50 3.06 12.99 -23.84
C ALA A 50 2.08 13.39 -22.71
N ALA A 51 2.23 14.59 -22.15
CA ALA A 51 1.39 15.10 -21.05
C ALA A 51 -0.13 15.06 -21.33
N ALA A 52 -0.54 15.01 -22.61
CA ALA A 52 -1.93 14.89 -23.05
C ALA A 52 -2.42 13.43 -23.25
N ALA A 53 -1.52 12.44 -23.28
CA ALA A 53 -1.84 11.05 -23.54
C ALA A 53 -2.03 10.29 -22.22
N ARG A 54 -3.28 9.86 -21.98
CA ARG A 54 -3.76 8.82 -21.05
C ARG A 54 -2.97 8.63 -19.74
N VAL A 55 -3.64 8.96 -18.63
CA VAL A 55 -3.45 8.50 -17.23
C VAL A 55 -2.15 7.70 -17.05
N GLY A 56 -1.11 8.38 -16.56
CA GLY A 56 0.16 7.76 -16.24
C GLY A 56 0.02 6.56 -15.31
N GLU A 57 1.06 5.71 -15.30
CA GLU A 57 1.08 4.55 -14.44
C GLU A 57 1.08 4.99 -12.97
N ARG A 58 0.28 4.32 -12.14
CA ARG A 58 0.11 4.67 -10.73
C ARG A 58 0.79 3.67 -9.83
N TRP A 59 1.70 4.14 -9.00
CA TRP A 59 2.48 3.30 -8.11
C TRP A 59 2.14 3.65 -6.66
N VAL A 60 1.86 2.64 -5.84
CA VAL A 60 1.54 2.79 -4.41
C VAL A 60 2.84 2.81 -3.62
N VAL A 61 3.07 3.88 -2.85
CA VAL A 61 4.27 4.04 -2.02
C VAL A 61 4.10 3.25 -0.71
N ILE A 62 4.91 2.21 -0.53
CA ILE A 62 4.79 1.24 0.56
C ILE A 62 5.23 1.84 1.91
N SER A 63 6.32 2.60 1.92
CA SER A 63 6.84 3.25 3.13
C SER A 63 5.83 4.22 3.75
N GLU A 64 5.22 5.07 2.92
CA GLU A 64 4.15 5.99 3.34
C GLU A 64 2.89 5.26 3.81
N PHE A 65 2.47 4.22 3.08
CA PHE A 65 1.33 3.41 3.51
C PHE A 65 1.56 2.80 4.90
N ASN A 66 2.75 2.23 5.13
CA ASN A 66 3.13 1.65 6.43
C ASN A 66 3.22 2.71 7.54
N CYS A 67 3.69 3.91 7.22
CA CYS A 67 3.74 5.04 8.15
C CYS A 67 2.33 5.40 8.61
N ILE A 68 1.40 5.62 7.67
CA ILE A 68 0.00 5.97 7.95
C ILE A 68 -0.70 4.88 8.76
N VAL A 69 -0.52 3.60 8.40
CA VAL A 69 -1.12 2.48 9.15
C VAL A 69 -0.62 2.45 10.60
N ARG A 70 0.68 2.66 10.80
CA ARG A 70 1.29 2.71 12.13
C ARG A 70 0.76 3.89 12.94
N GLU A 71 0.71 5.07 12.33
CA GLU A 71 0.20 6.27 12.98
C GLU A 71 -1.28 6.11 13.36
N ALA A 72 -2.10 5.59 12.45
CA ALA A 72 -3.51 5.30 12.69
C ALA A 72 -3.73 4.28 13.82
N TYR A 73 -2.79 3.36 14.05
CA TYR A 73 -2.83 2.45 15.19
C TYR A 73 -2.50 3.17 16.51
N PHE A 74 -1.47 4.02 16.52
CA PHE A 74 -1.04 4.73 17.72
C PHE A 74 -1.93 5.92 18.11
N ASN A 75 -2.65 6.51 17.16
CA ASN A 75 -3.62 7.57 17.43
C ASN A 75 -4.87 7.09 18.18
N ARG A 76 -5.05 5.77 18.36
CA ARG A 76 -6.15 5.22 19.16
C ARG A 76 -5.87 5.36 20.66
N PRO A 77 -6.92 5.51 21.50
CA PRO A 77 -6.76 5.51 22.95
C PRO A 77 -5.97 4.29 23.45
N ALA A 78 -5.05 4.50 24.39
CA ALA A 78 -4.15 3.44 24.87
C ALA A 78 -4.90 2.21 25.39
N LYS A 79 -6.07 2.42 26.03
CA LYS A 79 -6.95 1.35 26.51
C LYS A 79 -7.43 0.43 25.38
N GLU A 80 -7.80 0.99 24.24
CA GLU A 80 -8.27 0.22 23.08
C GLU A 80 -7.10 -0.49 22.38
N ARG A 81 -5.98 0.22 22.23
CA ARG A 81 -4.76 -0.30 21.60
C ARG A 81 -4.22 -1.55 22.31
N GLY A 82 -4.26 -1.56 23.65
CA GLY A 82 -3.80 -2.68 24.48
C GLY A 82 -4.88 -3.67 24.91
N ALA A 83 -6.16 -3.46 24.56
CA ALA A 83 -7.26 -4.30 25.06
C ALA A 83 -7.07 -5.78 24.72
N TRP A 84 -6.51 -6.06 23.55
CA TRP A 84 -6.26 -7.41 23.06
C TRP A 84 -5.12 -8.13 23.80
N LEU A 85 -4.22 -7.42 24.48
CA LEU A 85 -3.10 -8.02 25.25
C LEU A 85 -3.59 -8.93 26.37
N LYS A 86 -4.77 -8.64 26.94
CA LYS A 86 -5.43 -9.49 27.94
C LYS A 86 -5.71 -10.90 27.42
N TRP A 87 -5.99 -11.03 26.12
CA TRP A 87 -6.21 -12.34 25.48
C TRP A 87 -4.91 -13.14 25.31
N LEU A 88 -3.76 -12.48 25.44
CA LEU A 88 -2.43 -13.10 25.45
C LEU A 88 -1.86 -13.29 26.86
N GLY A 89 -2.61 -12.95 27.91
CA GLY A 89 -2.14 -13.03 29.29
C GLY A 89 -1.16 -11.92 29.68
N LEU A 90 -1.18 -10.78 28.98
CA LEU A 90 -0.39 -9.57 29.25
C LEU A 90 -1.28 -8.42 29.76
#